data_AF-A0A0F9J3E1-F1
#
_entry.id   AF-A0A0F9J3E1-F1
#
_cell.length_a   1.000
_cell.length_b   1.000
_cell.length_c   1.000
_cell.angle_alpha   90.00
_cell.angle_beta   90.00
_cell.angle_gamma   90.00
#
_symmetry.space_group_name_H-M   'P 1'
#
loop_
_entity.id
_entity.type
_entity.pdbx_description
1 polymer ?
#
loop_
_entity_poly.entity_id
_entity_poly.type
_entity_poly.pdbx_seq_one_letter_code
_entity_poly.pdbx_strand_id
1 'polypeptide(L)' 'MQKTNLNTKDAWSAVLGEIETQISRPNFLTWLKQSELLKTDDKSGVATVSLPNNFAREWV' A
#
# COMPACT_ATOMS: atom_id res chain seq x y z
N MET A 1 14.92 -15.55 15.90
CA MET A 1 13.95 -15.48 14.78
C MET A 1 14.52 -14.51 13.76
N GLN A 2 14.87 -14.98 12.56
CA GLN A 2 15.43 -14.11 11.52
C GLN A 2 14.30 -13.22 10.98
N LYS A 3 14.49 -11.90 11.03
CA LYS A 3 13.59 -10.93 10.39
C LYS A 3 13.77 -11.09 8.88
N THR A 4 12.77 -11.61 8.19
CA THR A 4 12.72 -11.54 6.73
C THR A 4 12.69 -10.06 6.35
N ASN A 5 13.79 -9.53 5.81
CA ASN A 5 13.79 -8.20 5.18
C ASN A 5 12.99 -8.30 3.88
N LEU A 6 11.66 -8.32 4.00
CA LEU A 6 10.75 -8.16 2.87
C LEU A 6 10.96 -6.75 2.33
N ASN A 7 11.33 -6.68 1.05
CA ASN A 7 11.36 -5.42 0.32
C ASN A 7 9.95 -4.82 0.36
N THR A 8 9.83 -3.56 0.82
CA THR A 8 8.54 -2.88 0.97
C THR A 8 7.77 -2.84 -0.34
N LYS A 9 8.47 -2.77 -1.48
CA LYS A 9 7.87 -2.82 -2.81
C LYS A 9 7.18 -4.16 -3.10
N ASP A 10 7.83 -5.27 -2.76
CA ASP A 10 7.28 -6.60 -3.01
C ASP A 10 6.11 -6.89 -2.08
N ALA A 11 6.23 -6.49 -0.81
CA ALA A 11 5.14 -6.58 0.16
C ALA A 11 3.92 -5.76 -0.27
N TRP A 12 4.13 -4.51 -0.71
CA TRP A 12 3.04 -3.65 -1.16
C TRP A 12 2.42 -4.14 -2.47
N SER A 13 3.21 -4.73 -3.36
CA SER A 13 2.69 -5.32 -4.60
C SER A 13 1.72 -6.47 -4.31
N ALA A 14 2.01 -7.30 -3.30
CA ALA A 14 1.10 -8.35 -2.86
C ALA A 14 -0.21 -7.77 -2.28
N VAL A 15 -0.11 -6.75 -1.42
CA VAL A 15 -1.28 -6.05 -0.86
C VAL A 15 -2.13 -5.40 -1.95
N LEU A 16 -1.51 -4.71 -2.92
CA LEU A 16 -2.25 -4.11 -4.04
C LEU A 16 -2.95 -5.16 -4.90
N GLY A 17 -2.34 -6.32 -5.11
CA GLY A 17 -2.96 -7.44 -5.82
C GLY A 17 -4.21 -7.95 -5.10
N GLU A 18 -4.17 -8.06 -3.77
CA GLU A 18 -5.34 -8.43 -2.98
C GLU A 18 -6.45 -7.36 -3.04
N ILE A 19 -6.09 -6.08 -2.86
CA ILE A 19 -7.03 -4.96 -2.92
C ILE A 19 -7.71 -4.85 -4.30
N GLU A 20 -6.98 -5.06 -5.40
CA GLU A 20 -7.53 -4.97 -6.77
C GLU A 20 -8.70 -5.93 -6.98
N THR A 21 -8.74 -7.06 -6.26
CA THR A 21 -9.86 -8.02 -6.32
C THR A 21 -11.11 -7.58 -5.56
N GLN A 22 -11.00 -6.61 -4.64
CA GLN A 22 -12.04 -6.24 -3.70
C GLN A 22 -12.79 -4.96 -4.09
N ILE A 23 -12.24 -4.16 -5.00
CA ILE A 23 -12.83 -2.87 -5.40
C ILE A 23 -12.99 -2.78 -6.92
N SER A 24 -13.79 -1.82 -7.38
CA SER A 24 -13.95 -1.60 -8.81
C SER A 24 -12.61 -1.19 -9.45
N ARG A 25 -12.37 -1.69 -10.67
CA ARG A 25 -11.17 -1.36 -11.45
C ARG A 25 -10.91 0.16 -11.55
N PRO A 26 -11.92 1.02 -11.82
CA PRO A 26 -11.70 2.47 -11.82
C PRO A 26 -11.21 3.03 -10.47
N ASN A 27 -11.76 2.55 -9.34
CA ASN A 27 -11.33 3.01 -8.02
C ASN A 27 -9.90 2.59 -7.71
N PHE A 28 -9.53 1.35 -8.02
CA PHE A 28 -8.15 0.89 -7.84
C PHE A 28 -7.15 1.70 -8.66
N LEU A 29 -7.44 1.89 -9.96
CA LEU A 29 -6.56 2.63 -10.86
C LEU A 29 -6.40 4.10 -10.44
N THR A 30 -7.46 4.73 -9.95
CA THR A 30 -7.46 6.16 -9.58
C THR A 30 -6.76 6.40 -8.25
N TRP A 31 -7.03 5.55 -7.24
CA TRP A 31 -6.67 5.87 -5.87
C TRP A 31 -5.46 5.10 -5.33
N LEU A 32 -5.24 3.86 -5.77
CA LEU A 32 -4.34 2.93 -5.07
C LEU A 32 -3.19 2.39 -5.92
N LYS A 33 -3.35 2.26 -7.24
CA LYS A 33 -2.34 1.65 -8.13
C LYS A 33 -0.96 2.31 -8.05
N GLN A 34 -0.91 3.62 -7.81
CA GLN A 34 0.36 4.38 -7.71
C GLN A 34 0.78 4.65 -6.26
N SER A 35 0.15 4.00 -5.28
CA SER A 35 0.55 4.09 -3.88
C SER A 35 1.79 3.23 -3.59
N GLU A 36 2.59 3.62 -2.61
CA GLU A 36 3.77 2.86 -2.21
C GLU A 36 3.86 2.71 -0.69
N LEU A 37 4.32 1.55 -0.22
CA LEU A 37 4.67 1.36 1.18
C LEU A 37 6.03 1.98 1.48
N LEU A 38 6.04 3.03 2.30
CA LEU A 38 7.27 3.73 2.69
C LEU A 38 7.99 3.02 3.84
N LYS A 39 7.23 2.60 4.86
CA LYS A 39 7.76 1.94 6.05
C LYS A 39 6.67 1.19 6.81
N THR A 40 7.11 0.20 7.57
CA THR A 40 6.32 -0.47 8.60
C THR A 40 7.00 -0.29 9.96
N ASP A 41 6.22 -0.05 11.00
CA ASP A 41 6.65 -0.16 12.38
C ASP A 41 6.00 -1.39 12.99
N ASP A 42 6.75 -2.50 12.99
CA ASP A 42 6.26 -3.79 13.48
C ASP A 42 5.93 -3.78 14.98
N LYS A 43 6.47 -2.82 15.76
CA LYS A 43 6.17 -2.73 17.20
C LYS A 43 4.82 -2.08 17.45
N SER A 44 4.49 -1.05 16.67
CA SER A 44 3.20 -0.35 16.78
C SER A 44 2.12 -0.92 15.84
N GLY A 45 2.51 -1.75 14.86
CA GLY A 45 1.62 -2.27 13.83
C GLY A 45 1.22 -1.23 12.78
N VAL A 46 1.98 -0.13 12.65
CA VAL A 46 1.64 0.98 11.74
C VAL A 46 2.39 0.85 10.42
N ALA A 47 1.66 0.97 9.31
CA ALA A 47 2.23 1.12 7.97
C ALA A 47 2.06 2.57 7.50
N THR A 48 3.09 3.14 6.88
CA THR A 48 3.03 4.45 6.22
C THR A 48 3.01 4.26 4.71
N VAL A 49 1.96 4.73 4.06
CA VAL A 49 1.74 4.61 2.61
C VAL A 49 1.77 5.99 1.97
N SER A 50 2.47 6.12 0.85
CA SER A 50 2.43 7.32 0.00
C SER A 50 1.32 7.18 -1.04
N LEU A 51 0.76 8.32 -1.43
CA LEU A 51 -0.25 8.42 -2.49
C LEU A 51 0.21 9.45 -3.53
N PRO A 52 -0.23 9.33 -4.80
CA PRO A 52 0.32 10.11 -5.90
C PRO A 52 0.05 11.62 -5.80
N ASN A 53 -0.96 12.03 -5.01
CA ASN A 53 -1.30 13.43 -4.81
C ASN A 53 -2.14 13.63 -3.53
N ASN A 54 -2.41 14.90 -3.19
CA ASN A 54 -3.20 15.27 -2.01
C ASN A 54 -4.65 14.79 -2.08
N PHE A 55 -5.29 14.82 -3.25
CA PHE A 55 -6.66 14.36 -3.41
C PHE A 55 -6.81 12.87 -3.09
N ALA A 56 -5.86 12.05 -3.54
CA ALA A 56 -5.84 10.63 -3.21
C ALA A 56 -5.69 10.40 -1.70
N ARG A 57 -4.85 11.19 -1.02
CA ARG A 57 -4.68 11.11 0.44
C ARG A 57 -5.92 11.52 1.22
N GLU A 58 -6.69 12.47 0.72
CA GLU A 58 -7.91 12.93 1.41
C GLU A 58 -9.09 11.96 1.23
N TRP A 59 -9.06 11.12 0.22
CA TRP A 59 -10.16 10.23 -0.14
C TRP A 59 -10.02 8.79 0.37
N VAL A 60 -8.79 8.29 0.49
CA VAL A 60 -8.44 6.93 0.95
C VAL A 60 -8.42 6.88 2.48
#